data_AF-A0A1Y4JTQ6-F1
#
_entry.id   AF-A0A1Y4JTQ6-F1
#
_cell.length_a   1.000
_cell.length_b   1.000
_cell.length_c   1.000
_cell.angle_alpha   90.00
_cell.angle_beta   90.00
_cell.angle_gamma   90.00
#
_symmetry.space_group_name_H-M   'P 1'
#
loop_
_entity.id
_entity.type
_entity.pdbx_description
1 polymer ?
#
loop_
_entity_poly.entity_id
_entity_poly.type
_entity_poly.pdbx_seq_one_letter_code
_entity_poly.pdbx_strand_id
1 'polypeptide(L)'
;MRRNAFDTEFEDRNFEISFNLNPQRWIDNCPDCNNPILCEDNWQSEIKYLNSTNDGISDEIKEIPSDTGGIYLFFIKGITLPFFERHIVYIGRCHLSDSQNINKRAKEYFTDKRPKIKNMFKRWGQYIYYRYYPDTNNDMIDKNEVMLIRAIKPDFNEEIPDKLDYQPVTKAF
;
A
#
# COMPACT_ATOMS: atom_id res chain seq x y z
N MET A 1 27.22 -26.47 -11.03
CA MET A 1 27.75 -25.09 -11.02
C MET A 1 27.87 -24.67 -9.56
N ARG A 2 29.08 -24.50 -9.00
CA ARG A 2 29.26 -24.03 -7.62
C ARG A 2 29.08 -22.51 -7.64
N ARG A 3 27.99 -21.99 -7.05
CA ARG A 3 27.84 -20.56 -6.79
C ARG A 3 28.72 -20.21 -5.59
N ASN A 4 29.43 -19.08 -5.64
CA ASN A 4 30.25 -18.63 -4.52
C ASN A 4 29.33 -18.15 -3.37
N ALA A 5 29.73 -18.41 -2.12
CA ALA A 5 29.00 -17.95 -0.94
C ALA A 5 28.83 -16.42 -0.90
N PHE A 6 29.82 -15.68 -1.42
CA PHE A 6 29.76 -14.22 -1.54
C PHE A 6 28.69 -13.72 -2.54
N ASP A 7 28.41 -14.48 -3.61
CA ASP A 7 27.39 -14.10 -4.60
C ASP A 7 25.98 -14.33 -4.05
N THR A 8 25.80 -15.35 -3.21
CA THR A 8 24.53 -15.65 -2.53
C THR A 8 24.19 -14.61 -1.47
N GLU A 9 25.16 -14.18 -0.64
CA GLU A 9 24.96 -13.08 0.31
C GLU A 9 24.64 -11.72 -0.35
N PHE A 10 25.13 -11.49 -1.58
CA PHE A 10 24.77 -10.27 -2.33
C PHE A 10 23.38 -10.38 -2.96
N GLU A 11 22.99 -11.56 -3.47
CA GLU A 11 21.64 -11.83 -3.93
C GLU A 11 20.61 -11.74 -2.79
N ASP A 12 20.91 -12.27 -1.61
CA ASP A 12 20.01 -12.28 -0.45
C ASP A 12 19.75 -10.87 0.10
N ARG A 13 20.76 -10.00 0.12
CA ARG A 13 20.59 -8.58 0.48
C ARG A 13 19.64 -7.84 -0.47
N ASN A 14 19.42 -8.35 -1.68
CA ASN A 14 18.40 -7.79 -2.56
C ASN A 14 16.97 -8.18 -2.14
N PHE A 15 16.76 -9.02 -1.13
CA PHE A 15 15.44 -9.36 -0.60
C PHE A 15 15.21 -8.81 0.81
N GLU A 16 16.10 -7.92 1.28
CA GLU A 16 15.96 -7.25 2.56
C GLU A 16 15.17 -5.93 2.41
N ILE A 17 14.29 -5.67 3.38
CA ILE A 17 13.56 -4.42 3.56
C ILE A 17 13.75 -3.94 5.01
N SER A 18 13.74 -2.63 5.21
CA SER A 18 13.85 -2.01 6.52
C SER A 18 12.46 -1.83 7.16
N PHE A 19 12.38 -2.01 8.48
CA PHE A 19 11.17 -1.72 9.24
C PHE A 19 11.34 -0.46 10.07
N ASN A 20 10.44 0.50 9.89
CA ASN A 20 10.43 1.72 10.67
C ASN A 20 9.48 1.57 11.86
N LEU A 21 9.99 1.03 12.97
CA LEU A 21 9.23 0.97 14.22
C LEU A 21 9.54 2.20 15.07
N ASN A 22 8.60 3.14 15.14
CA ASN A 22 8.74 4.36 15.93
C ASN A 22 7.43 4.68 16.65
N PRO A 23 7.33 4.36 17.96
CA PRO A 23 6.13 4.62 18.75
C PRO A 23 5.68 6.07 18.75
N GLN A 24 6.60 7.04 18.71
CA GLN A 24 6.24 8.45 18.68
C GLN A 24 5.48 8.81 17.41
N ARG A 25 5.86 8.25 16.26
CA ARG A 25 5.12 8.46 15.01
C ARG A 25 3.72 7.87 15.07
N TRP A 26 3.54 6.74 15.74
CA TRP A 26 2.20 6.16 15.91
C TRP A 26 1.34 7.07 16.79
N ILE A 27 1.88 7.59 17.88
CA ILE A 27 1.19 8.53 18.78
C ILE A 27 0.83 9.83 18.04
N ASP A 28 1.80 10.43 17.34
CA ASP A 28 1.63 11.72 16.65
C ASP A 28 0.65 11.65 15.47
N ASN A 29 0.39 10.45 14.94
CA ASN A 29 -0.48 10.24 13.77
C ASN A 29 -1.60 9.22 14.08
N CYS A 30 -1.95 9.03 15.35
CA CYS A 30 -3.07 8.18 15.74
C CYS A 30 -4.38 8.92 15.43
N PRO A 31 -5.31 8.35 14.64
CA PRO A 31 -6.61 8.98 14.43
C PRO A 31 -7.49 8.87 15.69
N ASP A 32 -8.64 9.55 15.64
CA ASP A 32 -9.73 9.28 16.57
C ASP A 32 -10.06 7.78 16.56
N CYS A 33 -10.30 7.20 17.75
CA CYS A 33 -10.60 5.78 17.91
C CYS A 33 -11.84 5.32 17.14
N ASN A 34 -12.74 6.23 16.77
CA ASN A 34 -13.92 5.97 15.98
C ASN A 34 -13.70 6.14 14.47
N ASN A 35 -12.48 6.49 14.01
CA ASN A 35 -12.20 6.61 12.59
C ASN A 35 -12.42 5.25 11.91
N PRO A 36 -13.35 5.13 10.94
CA PRO A 36 -13.73 3.86 10.33
C PRO A 36 -12.57 3.09 9.69
N ILE A 37 -11.47 3.77 9.32
CA ILE A 37 -10.28 3.13 8.76
C ILE A 37 -9.58 2.19 9.75
N LEU A 38 -9.80 2.35 11.06
CA LEU A 38 -9.25 1.46 12.08
C LEU A 38 -10.02 0.13 12.22
N CYS A 39 -11.23 0.04 11.67
CA CYS A 39 -12.06 -1.15 11.77
C CYS A 39 -11.71 -2.12 10.62
N GLU A 40 -11.20 -3.30 10.95
CA GLU A 40 -10.81 -4.31 9.95
C GLU A 40 -11.97 -4.72 9.02
N ASP A 41 -13.19 -4.80 9.55
CA ASP A 41 -14.38 -5.20 8.78
C ASP A 41 -14.75 -4.19 7.67
N ASN A 42 -14.25 -2.95 7.76
CA ASN A 42 -14.43 -1.96 6.70
C ASN A 42 -13.40 -2.11 5.57
N TRP A 43 -12.35 -2.91 5.76
CA TRP A 43 -11.38 -3.22 4.72
C TRP A 43 -11.81 -4.44 3.93
N GLN A 44 -11.59 -4.39 2.62
CA GLN A 44 -11.82 -5.54 1.76
C GLN A 44 -10.85 -6.68 2.10
N SER A 45 -11.22 -7.90 1.75
CA SER A 45 -10.35 -9.06 1.94
C SER A 45 -9.02 -8.89 1.21
N GLU A 46 -7.97 -9.56 1.69
CA GLU A 46 -6.70 -9.55 0.98
C GLU A 46 -6.83 -10.22 -0.40
N ILE A 47 -6.20 -9.62 -1.39
CA ILE A 47 -6.23 -10.06 -2.78
C ILE A 47 -4.80 -10.41 -3.21
N LYS A 48 -4.62 -11.55 -3.87
CA LYS A 48 -3.34 -11.85 -4.50
C LYS A 48 -3.12 -10.89 -5.67
N TYR A 49 -2.01 -10.15 -5.71
CA TYR A 49 -1.88 -9.09 -6.72
C TYR A 49 -1.46 -9.60 -8.11
N LEU A 50 -0.38 -10.38 -8.19
CA LEU A 50 0.08 -11.00 -9.45
C LEU A 50 -0.50 -12.39 -9.64
N ASN A 51 -0.64 -12.82 -10.89
CA ASN A 51 -0.95 -14.20 -11.22
C ASN A 51 0.23 -15.14 -10.86
N SER A 52 0.02 -16.46 -10.94
CA SER A 52 1.03 -17.46 -10.57
C SER A 52 2.32 -17.38 -11.39
N THR A 53 2.29 -16.81 -12.58
CA THR A 53 3.42 -16.66 -13.50
C THR A 53 4.14 -15.31 -13.38
N ASN A 54 3.62 -14.37 -12.57
CA ASN A 54 4.10 -12.98 -12.46
C ASN A 54 4.17 -12.20 -13.78
N ASP A 55 3.46 -12.62 -14.81
CA ASP A 55 3.40 -11.95 -16.12
C ASP A 55 2.10 -11.16 -16.32
N GLY A 56 1.25 -11.12 -15.30
CA GLY A 56 0.01 -10.36 -15.26
C GLY A 56 -0.49 -10.12 -13.85
N ILE A 57 -1.48 -9.22 -13.73
CA ILE A 57 -2.30 -9.10 -12.51
C ILE A 57 -3.24 -10.30 -12.39
N SER A 58 -3.59 -10.65 -11.15
CA SER A 58 -4.60 -11.67 -10.88
C SER A 58 -5.99 -11.27 -11.39
N ASP A 59 -6.87 -12.26 -11.53
CA ASP A 59 -8.26 -12.01 -11.92
C ASP A 59 -9.05 -11.28 -10.82
N GLU A 60 -8.75 -11.56 -9.55
CA GLU A 60 -9.33 -10.86 -8.39
C GLU A 60 -9.09 -9.34 -8.43
N ILE A 61 -7.91 -8.88 -8.85
CA ILE A 61 -7.64 -7.44 -9.04
C ILE A 61 -8.53 -6.85 -10.15
N LYS A 62 -8.86 -7.64 -11.18
CA LYS A 62 -9.68 -7.15 -12.31
C LYS A 62 -11.13 -6.92 -11.88
N GLU A 63 -11.59 -7.70 -10.90
CA GLU A 63 -12.96 -7.74 -10.36
C GLU A 63 -13.26 -6.67 -9.28
N ILE A 64 -12.24 -5.92 -8.82
CA ILE A 64 -12.45 -4.82 -7.86
C ILE A 64 -13.54 -3.85 -8.40
N PRO A 65 -14.55 -3.46 -7.60
CA PRO A 65 -15.55 -2.48 -8.01
C PRO A 65 -14.96 -1.12 -8.39
N SER A 66 -15.61 -0.42 -9.31
CA SER A 66 -15.14 0.88 -9.85
C SER A 66 -15.93 2.09 -9.32
N ASP A 67 -16.76 1.90 -8.32
CA ASP A 67 -17.70 2.88 -7.75
C ASP A 67 -17.12 3.65 -6.55
N THR A 68 -15.88 3.35 -6.15
CA THR A 68 -15.21 3.97 -5.01
C THR A 68 -13.78 4.41 -5.33
N GLY A 69 -13.31 5.39 -4.57
CA GLY A 69 -11.90 5.66 -4.38
C GLY A 69 -11.39 4.83 -3.20
N GLY A 70 -10.45 5.37 -2.44
CA GLY A 70 -10.06 4.81 -1.16
C GLY A 70 -8.57 4.80 -0.90
N ILE A 71 -8.20 4.03 0.12
CA ILE A 71 -6.81 3.74 0.49
C ILE A 71 -6.48 2.32 0.09
N TYR A 72 -5.26 2.08 -0.41
CA TYR A 72 -4.77 0.74 -0.66
C TYR A 72 -3.37 0.53 -0.12
N LEU A 73 -3.09 -0.74 0.14
CA LEU A 73 -1.86 -1.24 0.71
C LEU A 73 -1.32 -2.34 -0.20
N PHE A 74 -0.03 -2.29 -0.50
CA PHE A 74 0.70 -3.50 -0.86
C PHE A 74 1.43 -4.02 0.37
N PHE A 75 1.35 -5.33 0.58
CA PHE A 75 2.07 -6.00 1.65
C PHE A 75 2.66 -7.32 1.17
N ILE A 76 3.79 -7.70 1.76
CA ILE A 76 4.42 -9.00 1.56
C ILE A 76 3.83 -9.96 2.59
N LYS A 77 3.38 -11.13 2.11
CA LYS A 77 2.92 -12.23 2.95
C LYS A 77 3.90 -13.39 2.90
N GLY A 78 4.47 -13.74 4.04
CA GLY A 78 5.34 -14.91 4.17
C GLY A 78 4.57 -16.23 4.09
N ILE A 79 5.29 -17.32 3.82
CA ILE A 79 4.71 -18.67 3.65
C ILE A 79 4.92 -19.56 4.88
N THR A 80 5.79 -19.17 5.81
CA THR A 80 6.14 -19.99 6.98
C THR A 80 5.08 -19.83 8.06
N LEU A 81 4.67 -18.59 8.33
CA LEU A 81 3.58 -18.26 9.26
C LEU A 81 2.64 -17.21 8.64
N PRO A 82 1.86 -17.58 7.61
CA PRO A 82 1.16 -16.64 6.72
C PRO A 82 0.11 -15.74 7.39
N PHE A 83 -0.40 -16.13 8.57
CA PHE A 83 -1.34 -15.32 9.34
C PHE A 83 -0.66 -14.21 10.16
N PHE A 84 0.66 -14.27 10.34
CA PHE A 84 1.43 -13.30 11.12
C PHE A 84 2.47 -12.56 10.28
N GLU A 85 3.07 -13.23 9.30
CA GLU A 85 4.11 -12.68 8.41
C GLU A 85 3.51 -11.75 7.35
N ARG A 86 3.01 -10.59 7.77
CA ARG A 86 2.38 -9.59 6.91
C ARG A 86 3.09 -8.25 7.07
N HIS A 87 3.73 -7.79 6.01
CA HIS A 87 4.58 -6.60 6.06
C HIS A 87 4.12 -5.57 5.02
N ILE A 88 3.56 -4.46 5.49
CA ILE A 88 3.12 -3.35 4.63
C ILE A 88 4.35 -2.70 4.01
N VAL A 89 4.42 -2.69 2.69
CA VAL A 89 5.56 -2.18 1.93
C VAL A 89 5.24 -0.93 1.13
N TYR A 90 3.97 -0.69 0.83
CA TYR A 90 3.50 0.52 0.15
C TYR A 90 2.09 0.87 0.60
N ILE A 91 1.83 2.16 0.75
CA ILE A 91 0.50 2.72 0.99
C ILE A 91 0.24 3.80 -0.05
N GLY A 92 -0.95 3.82 -0.64
CA GLY A 92 -1.35 4.92 -1.49
C GLY A 92 -2.85 5.12 -1.47
N ARG A 93 -3.29 6.19 -2.13
CA ARG A 93 -4.70 6.52 -2.29
C ARG A 93 -5.15 6.59 -3.74
N CYS A 94 -6.46 6.54 -3.92
CA CYS A 94 -7.13 6.89 -5.15
C CYS A 94 -8.35 7.74 -4.84
N HIS A 95 -8.44 8.92 -5.45
CA HIS A 95 -9.67 9.71 -5.42
C HIS A 95 -10.73 9.10 -6.34
N LEU A 96 -11.98 9.19 -5.92
CA LEU A 96 -13.12 8.91 -6.78
C LEU A 96 -13.38 10.12 -7.69
N SER A 97 -13.40 9.88 -8.99
CA SER A 97 -13.78 10.86 -10.03
C SER A 97 -14.25 10.13 -11.29
N ASP A 98 -14.73 10.87 -12.29
CA ASP A 98 -15.12 10.31 -13.59
C ASP A 98 -13.98 9.55 -14.29
N SER A 99 -12.73 9.86 -13.96
CA SER A 99 -11.55 9.33 -14.65
C SER A 99 -10.69 8.39 -13.80
N GLN A 100 -10.92 8.32 -12.49
CA GLN A 100 -10.11 7.58 -11.52
C GLN A 100 -11.00 6.92 -10.47
N ASN A 101 -10.66 5.68 -10.14
CA ASN A 101 -11.27 4.89 -9.08
C ASN A 101 -10.27 3.81 -8.65
N ILE A 102 -10.56 3.14 -7.53
CA ILE A 102 -9.66 2.17 -6.91
C ILE A 102 -9.32 0.99 -7.85
N ASN A 103 -10.29 0.48 -8.63
CA ASN A 103 -10.06 -0.58 -9.61
C ASN A 103 -9.05 -0.16 -10.69
N LYS A 104 -9.25 1.02 -11.29
CA LYS A 104 -8.35 1.55 -12.30
C LYS A 104 -6.95 1.74 -11.73
N ARG A 105 -6.85 2.33 -10.53
CA ARG A 105 -5.57 2.55 -9.86
C ARG A 105 -4.84 1.24 -9.57
N ALA A 106 -5.55 0.20 -9.11
CA ALA A 106 -4.95 -1.11 -8.87
C ALA A 106 -4.36 -1.73 -10.15
N LYS A 107 -5.03 -1.56 -11.30
CA LYS A 107 -4.55 -2.06 -12.60
C LYS A 107 -3.34 -1.29 -13.13
N GLU A 108 -3.29 0.02 -12.93
CA GLU A 108 -2.21 0.90 -13.43
C GLU A 108 -0.83 0.49 -12.88
N TYR A 109 -0.77 -0.02 -11.64
CA TYR A 109 0.48 -0.41 -10.96
C TYR A 109 1.29 -1.47 -11.71
N PHE A 110 0.64 -2.39 -12.42
CA PHE A 110 1.34 -3.43 -13.17
C PHE A 110 2.23 -2.87 -14.29
N THR A 111 1.83 -1.73 -14.85
CA THR A 111 2.57 -1.03 -15.91
C THR A 111 3.38 0.17 -15.38
N ASP A 112 3.46 0.34 -14.07
CA ASP A 112 4.15 1.46 -13.43
C ASP A 112 5.65 1.42 -13.71
N LYS A 113 6.23 2.59 -13.97
CA LYS A 113 7.63 2.75 -14.36
C LYS A 113 8.53 3.19 -13.20
N ARG A 114 7.95 3.57 -12.05
CA ARG A 114 8.70 4.01 -10.87
C ARG A 114 9.64 2.91 -10.39
N PRO A 115 10.95 3.19 -10.22
CA PRO A 115 11.93 2.15 -9.89
C PRO A 115 11.60 1.36 -8.62
N LYS A 116 11.12 2.02 -7.56
CA LYS A 116 10.74 1.35 -6.30
C LYS A 116 9.64 0.33 -6.51
N ILE A 117 8.55 0.70 -7.19
CA ILE A 117 7.42 -0.18 -7.49
C ILE A 117 7.86 -1.38 -8.34
N LYS A 118 8.64 -1.13 -9.40
CA LYS A 118 9.18 -2.23 -10.23
C LYS A 118 10.06 -3.17 -9.43
N ASN A 119 10.88 -2.62 -8.52
CA ASN A 119 11.76 -3.41 -7.68
C ASN A 119 10.97 -4.26 -6.67
N MET A 120 9.89 -3.72 -6.11
CA MET A 120 8.96 -4.44 -5.23
C MET A 120 8.40 -5.69 -5.94
N PHE A 121 7.82 -5.52 -7.13
CA PHE A 121 7.26 -6.66 -7.87
C PHE A 121 8.33 -7.63 -8.38
N LYS A 122 9.50 -7.13 -8.83
CA LYS A 122 10.60 -7.97 -9.29
C LYS A 122 11.11 -8.91 -8.21
N ARG A 123 11.22 -8.43 -6.97
CA ARG A 123 11.79 -9.20 -5.85
C ARG A 123 10.73 -10.02 -5.12
N TRP A 124 9.57 -9.44 -4.82
CA TRP A 124 8.57 -10.12 -3.99
C TRP A 124 7.28 -10.47 -4.73
N GLY A 125 7.18 -10.35 -6.05
CA GLY A 125 5.92 -10.48 -6.79
C GLY A 125 5.06 -11.71 -6.42
N GLN A 126 5.68 -12.89 -6.28
CA GLN A 126 5.02 -14.13 -5.85
C GLN A 126 4.44 -14.09 -4.42
N TYR A 127 4.77 -13.07 -3.64
CA TYR A 127 4.41 -12.89 -2.23
C TYR A 127 3.75 -11.53 -1.96
N ILE A 128 3.52 -10.71 -3.00
CA ILE A 128 2.79 -9.45 -2.87
C ILE A 128 1.28 -9.70 -2.88
N TYR A 129 0.62 -9.06 -1.93
CA TYR A 129 -0.82 -8.99 -1.77
C TYR A 129 -1.26 -7.53 -1.72
N TYR A 130 -2.54 -7.32 -2.02
CA TYR A 130 -3.21 -6.04 -2.07
C TYR A 130 -4.40 -6.05 -1.10
N ARG A 131 -4.62 -4.95 -0.39
CA ARG A 131 -5.83 -4.74 0.42
C ARG A 131 -6.25 -3.28 0.28
N TYR A 132 -7.54 -3.01 0.32
CA TYR A 132 -8.03 -1.64 0.21
C TYR A 132 -9.22 -1.35 1.12
N TYR A 133 -9.33 -0.09 1.52
CA TYR A 133 -10.44 0.50 2.24
C TYR A 133 -11.19 1.40 1.25
N PRO A 134 -12.41 1.01 0.82
CA PRO A 134 -13.20 1.80 -0.11
C PRO A 134 -13.75 3.05 0.58
N ASP A 135 -13.67 4.19 -0.09
CA ASP A 135 -14.27 5.44 0.37
C ASP A 135 -14.67 6.29 -0.83
N THR A 136 -15.67 7.15 -0.66
CA THR A 136 -16.13 8.11 -1.66
C THR A 136 -15.80 9.55 -1.27
N ASN A 137 -15.37 9.78 -0.02
CA ASN A 137 -14.97 11.08 0.49
C ASN A 137 -13.46 11.33 0.25
N ASN A 138 -13.15 12.08 -0.81
CA ASN A 138 -11.78 12.40 -1.21
C ASN A 138 -10.97 13.14 -0.12
N ASP A 139 -11.60 13.97 0.71
CA ASP A 139 -10.91 14.67 1.81
C ASP A 139 -10.51 13.70 2.93
N MET A 140 -11.36 12.72 3.22
CA MET A 140 -11.04 11.67 4.20
C MET A 140 -9.97 10.73 3.67
N ILE A 141 -10.02 10.41 2.37
CA ILE A 141 -8.98 9.65 1.68
C ILE A 141 -7.62 10.35 1.84
N ASP A 142 -7.53 11.66 1.59
CA ASP A 142 -6.28 12.40 1.73
C ASP A 142 -5.79 12.39 3.18
N LYS A 143 -6.67 12.65 4.14
CA LYS A 143 -6.35 12.65 5.57
C LYS A 143 -5.79 11.30 6.03
N ASN A 144 -6.49 10.23 5.65
CA ASN A 144 -6.14 8.87 6.04
C ASN A 144 -4.83 8.40 5.40
N GLU A 145 -4.56 8.73 4.13
CA GLU A 145 -3.29 8.39 3.48
C GLU A 145 -2.10 9.03 4.22
N VAL A 146 -2.16 10.34 4.43
CA VAL A 146 -1.10 11.11 5.09
C VAL A 146 -0.81 10.53 6.47
N MET A 147 -1.86 10.28 7.24
CA MET A 147 -1.80 9.69 8.57
C MET A 147 -1.09 8.32 8.56
N LEU A 148 -1.53 7.40 7.68
CA LEU A 148 -0.98 6.04 7.61
C LEU A 148 0.48 6.04 7.16
N ILE A 149 0.84 6.80 6.12
CA ILE A 149 2.22 6.88 5.63
C ILE A 149 3.14 7.46 6.72
N ARG A 150 2.70 8.47 7.46
CA ARG A 150 3.51 9.08 8.54
C ARG A 150 3.68 8.14 9.73
N ALA A 151 2.65 7.37 10.08
CA ALA A 151 2.72 6.40 11.17
C ALA A 151 3.60 5.18 10.81
N ILE A 152 3.37 4.57 9.64
CA ILE A 152 3.94 3.28 9.25
C ILE A 152 5.28 3.44 8.54
N LYS A 153 5.43 4.50 7.74
CA LYS A 153 6.58 4.77 6.85
C LYS A 153 7.03 3.53 6.06
N PRO A 154 6.21 3.08 5.10
CA PRO A 154 6.55 1.93 4.26
C PRO A 154 7.74 2.22 3.36
N ASP A 155 8.56 1.20 3.09
CA ASP A 155 9.83 1.36 2.37
C ASP A 155 9.70 1.83 0.92
N PHE A 156 8.61 1.43 0.25
CA PHE A 156 8.40 1.72 -1.16
C PHE A 156 7.62 3.01 -1.40
N ASN A 157 7.19 3.70 -0.34
CA ASN A 157 6.78 5.09 -0.46
C ASN A 157 8.02 5.96 -0.75
N GLU A 158 7.96 6.78 -1.79
CA GLU A 158 9.08 7.67 -2.18
C GLU A 158 9.06 8.96 -1.37
N GLU A 159 7.87 9.49 -1.10
CA GLU A 159 7.65 10.72 -0.37
C GLU A 159 6.84 10.43 0.89
N ILE A 160 7.21 11.12 1.98
CA ILE A 160 6.36 11.22 3.16
C ILE A 160 5.59 12.52 2.99
N PRO A 161 4.25 12.50 2.92
CA PRO A 161 3.48 13.72 2.79
C PRO A 161 3.75 14.67 3.95
N ASP A 162 4.22 15.88 3.65
CA ASP A 162 4.21 16.97 4.61
C ASP A 162 2.77 17.36 4.94
N LYS A 163 2.56 17.92 6.13
CA LYS A 163 1.24 18.19 6.76
C LYS A 163 0.17 18.57 5.76
N LEU A 164 -1.05 18.05 5.96
CA LEU A 164 -2.25 18.58 5.31
C LEU A 164 -2.31 20.08 5.58
N ASP A 165 -2.14 20.90 4.54
CA ASP A 165 -2.50 22.31 4.62
C ASP A 165 -4.01 22.39 4.78
N TYR A 166 -4.46 22.36 6.04
CA TYR A 166 -5.83 22.66 6.40
C TYR A 166 -6.02 24.14 6.07
N GLN A 167 -6.49 24.46 4.87
CA GLN A 167 -7.06 25.79 4.64
C GLN A 167 -8.34 25.83 5.47
N PRO A 168 -8.43 26.66 6.53
CA PRO A 168 -9.70 26.83 7.20
C PRO A 168 -10.70 27.34 6.15
N VAL A 169 -11.83 26.66 6.03
CA VAL A 169 -12.95 27.14 5.22
C VAL A 169 -13.32 28.51 5.77
N THR A 170 -12.89 29.57 5.10
CA THR A 170 -13.36 30.92 5.39
C THR A 170 -14.85 30.88 5.15
N LYS A 171 -15.65 30.99 6.22
CA LYS A 171 -17.07 31.28 6.08
C LYS A 171 -17.17 32.55 5.25
N ALA A 172 -17.72 32.45 4.05
CA ALA A 172 -18.14 33.60 3.29
C ALA A 172 -19.15 34.35 4.16
N PHE A 173 -18.79 35.56 4.56
CA PHE A 173 -19.75 36.55 5.05
C PHE A 173 -20.55 37.09 3.86
#